data_AF-A0A3B9V777-F1
#
_entry.id   AF-A0A3B9V777-F1
#
_cell.length_a   1.000
_cell.length_b   1.000
_cell.length_c   1.000
_cell.angle_alpha   90.00
_cell.angle_beta   90.00
_cell.angle_gamma   90.00
#
_symmetry.space_group_name_H-M   'P 1'
#
loop_
_entity.id
_entity.type
_entity.pdbx_description
1 polymer ?
#
loop_
_entity_poly.entity_id
_entity_poly.type
_entity_poly.pdbx_seq_one_letter_code
_entity_poly.pdbx_strand_id
1 'polypeptide(L)' 'EELKRAKSALIGGYEMGLQENMAQATDMANNELFGLGFDEYKRYSGKIEAVTADDILKTAQRYINLDAYTLSIVGPK' A
#
# COMPACT_ATOMS: atom_id res chain seq x y z
N GLU A 1 12.19 1.23 15.40
CA GLU A 1 11.00 1.98 15.86
C GLU A 1 10.09 2.48 14.74
N GLU A 2 10.54 3.39 13.86
CA GLU A 2 9.64 4.01 12.87
C GLU A 2 9.07 3.03 11.82
N LEU A 3 9.94 2.22 11.19
CA LEU A 3 9.50 1.20 10.23
C LEU A 3 8.48 0.22 10.83
N LYS A 4 8.75 -0.24 12.06
CA LYS A 4 7.84 -1.14 12.78
C LYS A 4 6.47 -0.49 13.01
N ARG A 5 6.45 0.75 13.49
CA ARG A 5 5.19 1.51 13.68
C ARG A 5 4.43 1.69 12.37
N ALA A 6 5.12 2.05 11.28
CA ALA A 6 4.49 2.23 9.98
C ALA A 6 3.85 0.93 9.47
N LYS A 7 4.55 -0.20 9.57
CA LYS A 7 4.00 -1.52 9.23
C LYS A 7 2.75 -1.86 10.04
N SER A 8 2.82 -1.71 11.37
CA SER A 8 1.68 -1.99 12.25
C SER A 8 0.48 -1.10 11.94
N ALA A 9 0.70 0.17 11.60
CA ALA A 9 -0.37 1.09 11.20
C ALA A 9 -1.03 0.68 9.87
N LEU A 10 -0.24 0.28 8.87
CA LEU A 10 -0.77 -0.17 7.58
C LEU A 10 -1.56 -1.47 7.70
N ILE A 11 -1.03 -2.45 8.44
CA ILE A 11 -1.72 -3.72 8.68
C ILE A 11 -3.02 -3.47 9.44
N GLY A 12 -2.97 -2.73 10.54
CA GLY A 12 -4.16 -2.42 11.33
C GLY A 12 -5.24 -1.68 10.52
N GLY A 13 -4.84 -0.70 9.70
CA GLY A 13 -5.75 0.03 8.84
C GLY A 13 -6.41 -0.84 7.78
N TYR A 14 -5.66 -1.78 7.18
CA TYR A 14 -6.19 -2.71 6.20
C TYR A 14 -7.22 -3.67 6.82
N GLU A 15 -6.89 -4.29 7.97
CA GLU A 15 -7.80 -5.20 8.69
C GLU A 15 -9.09 -4.49 9.13
N MET A 16 -8.98 -3.24 9.60
CA MET A 16 -10.15 -2.41 9.91
C MET A 16 -11.01 -2.12 8.68
N GLY A 17 -10.38 -1.80 7.54
CA GLY A 17 -11.08 -1.52 6.28
C GLY A 17 -11.84 -2.73 5.73
N LEU A 18 -11.39 -3.95 6.01
CA LEU A 18 -12.05 -5.19 5.59
C LEU A 18 -13.22 -5.62 6.50
N GLN A 19 -13.59 -4.85 7.52
CA GLN A 19 -14.73 -5.21 8.39
C GLN A 19 -16.08 -5.18 7.67
N GLU A 20 -16.21 -4.41 6.59
CA GLU A 20 -17.42 -4.31 5.80
C GLU A 20 -17.45 -5.34 4.66
N ASN A 21 -18.60 -6.00 4.46
CA ASN A 21 -18.76 -7.00 3.39
C ASN A 21 -18.48 -6.44 1.99
N MET A 22 -18.85 -5.19 1.73
CA MET A 22 -18.60 -4.55 0.43
C MET A 22 -17.11 -4.32 0.19
N ALA A 23 -16.36 -3.94 1.24
CA ALA A 23 -14.92 -3.77 1.17
C ALA A 23 -14.22 -5.09 0.86
N GLN A 24 -14.63 -6.18 1.52
CA GLN A 24 -14.12 -7.53 1.22
C GLN A 24 -14.43 -7.94 -0.22
N ALA A 25 -15.67 -7.78 -0.68
CA ALA A 25 -16.05 -8.14 -2.05
C ALA A 25 -15.25 -7.35 -3.11
N THR A 26 -15.03 -6.06 -2.85
CA THR A 26 -14.24 -5.18 -3.73
C THR A 26 -12.77 -5.58 -3.74
N ASP A 27 -12.18 -5.85 -2.58
CA ASP A 27 -10.79 -6.32 -2.46
C ASP A 27 -10.59 -7.65 -3.20
N MET A 28 -11.45 -8.64 -2.96
CA MET A 28 -11.40 -9.93 -3.64
C MET A 28 -11.53 -9.79 -5.16
N ALA A 29 -12.50 -9.00 -5.63
CA ALA A 29 -12.74 -8.80 -7.06
C ALA A 29 -11.56 -8.09 -7.75
N ASN A 30 -11.01 -7.05 -7.12
CA ASN A 30 -9.86 -6.33 -7.67
C ASN A 30 -8.60 -7.18 -7.66
N ASN A 31 -8.34 -7.92 -6.59
CA ASN A 31 -7.16 -8.78 -6.49
C ASN A 31 -7.22 -9.93 -7.51
N GLU A 32 -8.40 -10.50 -7.77
CA GLU A 32 -8.58 -11.46 -8.87
C GLU A 32 -8.36 -10.80 -10.22
N LEU A 33 -8.96 -9.63 -10.45
CA LEU A 33 -8.83 -8.88 -11.71
C LEU A 33 -7.36 -8.53 -12.03
N PHE A 34 -6.56 -8.20 -11.02
CA PHE A 34 -5.13 -7.89 -11.18
C PHE A 34 -4.23 -9.13 -11.16
N GLY A 35 -4.78 -10.34 -11.05
CA GLY A 35 -4.04 -11.60 -11.08
C GLY A 35 -3.29 -11.96 -9.79
N LEU A 36 -3.65 -11.33 -8.67
CA LEU A 36 -3.12 -11.62 -7.33
C LEU A 36 -3.87 -12.76 -6.62
N GLY A 37 -5.11 -13.03 -7.07
CA GLY A 37 -6.02 -14.04 -6.54
C GLY A 37 -6.98 -13.46 -5.50
N PHE A 38 -8.23 -13.94 -5.50
CA PHE A 38 -9.28 -13.47 -4.58
C PHE A 38 -8.90 -13.58 -3.09
N ASP A 39 -7.99 -14.48 -2.72
CA ASP A 39 -7.58 -14.73 -1.34
C ASP A 39 -6.33 -13.95 -0.91
N GLU A 40 -5.89 -12.96 -1.71
CA GLU A 40 -4.70 -12.16 -1.48
C GLU A 40 -4.69 -11.43 -0.13
N TYR A 41 -5.86 -11.02 0.38
CA TYR A 41 -6.00 -10.40 1.70
C TYR A 41 -5.37 -11.25 2.82
N LYS A 42 -5.32 -12.58 2.68
CA LYS A 42 -4.70 -13.49 3.66
C LYS A 42 -3.17 -13.39 3.69
N ARG A 43 -2.54 -12.93 2.60
CA ARG A 43 -1.09 -12.83 2.43
C ARG A 43 -0.59 -11.39 2.57
N TYR A 44 -1.46 -10.41 2.37
CA TYR A 44 -1.12 -8.99 2.31
C TYR A 44 -0.34 -8.50 3.55
N SER A 45 -0.83 -8.81 4.76
CA SER A 45 -0.18 -8.44 6.02
C SER A 45 1.22 -9.06 6.13
N GLY A 46 1.40 -10.32 5.68
CA GLY A 46 2.71 -10.97 5.62
C GLY A 46 3.68 -10.32 4.62
N LYS A 47 3.17 -9.84 3.48
CA LYS A 47 3.96 -9.10 2.50
C LYS A 47 4.44 -7.76 3.06
N ILE A 48 3.60 -7.03 3.81
CA ILE A 48 4.01 -5.80 4.51
C ILE A 48 5.11 -6.11 5.53
N GLU A 49 4.96 -7.18 6.31
CA GLU A 49 5.97 -7.57 7.30
C GLU A 49 7.31 -7.94 6.67
N ALA A 50 7.31 -8.52 5.47
CA ALA A 50 8.53 -8.89 4.76
C ALA A 50 9.34 -7.69 4.22
N VAL A 51 8.74 -6.50 4.09
CA VAL A 51 9.43 -5.31 3.54
C VAL A 51 10.61 -4.89 4.42
N THR A 52 11.79 -4.73 3.82
CA THR A 52 12.99 -4.28 4.54
C THR A 52 13.23 -2.77 4.38
N ALA A 53 14.11 -2.22 5.22
CA ALA A 53 14.55 -0.83 5.07
C ALA A 53 15.30 -0.59 3.75
N ASP A 54 16.00 -1.61 3.24
CA ASP A 54 16.71 -1.54 1.96
C ASP A 54 15.74 -1.51 0.76
N ASP A 55 14.66 -2.30 0.80
CA ASP A 55 13.59 -2.25 -0.20
C ASP A 55 12.96 -0.84 -0.27
N ILE A 56 12.75 -0.23 0.89
CA ILE A 56 12.21 1.13 1.02
C ILE A 56 13.18 2.15 0.41
N LEU A 57 14.47 2.06 0.76
CA LEU A 57 15.48 2.98 0.24
C LEU A 57 15.61 2.88 -1.28
N LYS A 58 15.66 1.65 -1.82
CA LYS A 58 15.70 1.39 -3.27
C LYS A 58 14.45 1.93 -3.98
N THR A 59 13.28 1.75 -3.38
CA THR A 59 12.01 2.26 -3.92
C THR A 59 11.99 3.79 -3.93
N ALA A 60 12.42 4.43 -2.85
CA ALA A 60 12.50 5.88 -2.75
C ALA A 60 13.46 6.46 -3.81
N GLN A 61 14.65 5.87 -3.97
CA GLN A 61 15.62 6.28 -4.99
C GLN A 61 15.10 6.10 -6.42
N ARG A 62 14.25 5.09 -6.67
CA ARG A 62 13.68 4.84 -7.98
C ARG A 62 12.60 5.85 -8.37
N TYR A 63 11.71 6.20 -7.45
CA TYR A 63 10.49 6.97 -7.77
C TYR A 63 10.54 8.44 -7.34
N ILE A 64 11.32 8.80 -6.32
CA ILE A 64 11.50 10.19 -5.89
C ILE A 64 12.64 10.80 -6.72
N ASN A 65 12.37 10.97 -8.03
CA ASN A 65 13.29 11.63 -8.95
C ASN A 65 12.85 13.09 -9.16
N LEU A 66 13.67 14.02 -8.69
CA LEU A 66 13.41 15.46 -8.80
C LEU A 66 13.65 16.02 -10.21
N ASP A 67 14.22 15.24 -11.12
CA ASP A 67 14.33 15.58 -12.54
C ASP A 67 13.15 15.04 -13.37
N ALA A 68 12.30 14.21 -12.78
CA ALA A 68 11.15 13.58 -13.45
C ALA A 68 9.87 13.72 -12.59
N TYR A 69 9.51 14.95 -12.25
CA TYR A 69 8.32 15.28 -11.45
C TYR A 69 7.36 16.19 -12.20
N THR A 70 6.11 16.22 -11.74
CA THR A 70 5.09 17.18 -12.20
C THR A 70 4.68 18.05 -11.01
N LEU A 71 4.69 19.36 -11.18
CA LEU A 71 4.24 20.33 -10.18
C LEU A 71 2.98 21.05 -10.65
N SER A 72 1.91 20.93 -9.86
CA SER A 72 0.67 21.67 -10.07
C SER A 72 0.43 22.55 -8.85
N ILE A 73 0.28 23.85 -9.06
CA ILE A 73 -0.04 24.82 -8.01
C ILE A 73 -1.37 25.47 -8.38
N VAL A 74 -2.35 25.35 -7.48
CA VAL A 74 -3.67 25.96 -7.64
C VAL A 74 -3.81 27.09 -6.63
N GLY A 75 -4.24 28.26 -7.09
CA GLY A 75 -4.53 29.43 -6.26
C GLY A 75 -5.89 30.03 -6.63
N PRO A 76 -6.45 30.88 -5.76
CA PRO A 76 -7.63 31.66 -6.09
C PRO A 76 -7.39 32.51 -7.35
N LYS A 77 -8.47 32.88 -8.04
CA LYS A 77 -8.40 33.85 -9.15
C LYS A 77 -7.88 35.20 -8.67
#